data_AF-A0A2M8Q7V4-F1
#
_entry.id   AF-A0A2M8Q7V4-F1
#
_cell.length_a   1.000
_cell.length_b   1.000
_cell.length_c   1.000
_cell.angle_alpha   90.00
_cell.angle_beta   90.00
_cell.angle_gamma   90.00
#
_symmetry.space_group_name_H-M   'P 1'
#
loop_
_entity.id
_entity.type
_entity.pdbx_description
1 polymer ?
#
loop_
_entity_poly.entity_id
_entity_poly.type
_entity_poly.pdbx_seq_one_letter_code
_entity_poly.pdbx_strand_id
1 'polypeptide(L)'
;RNTNHALRNANATMTEFYQVPPDASLESVRRAVGQWRNKRIALELPEGWLELNNVARMRLLQRQAQIQKNEIALITREPATRLAAKQVGVPVFNHMEQAANDRWRMKPLLPLIDPRNPAAGLPEPPPWRREEIVARQTLPTQRQARQRRIESETAYRKPTPMWMRLAGNL
;
A
#
# COMPACT_ATOMS: atom_id res chain seq x y z
N ARG A 1 21.16 2.19 -33.26
CA ARG A 1 20.86 3.63 -33.08
C ARG A 1 19.85 3.74 -31.94
N ASN A 2 20.31 4.21 -30.78
CA ASN A 2 19.66 4.04 -29.48
C ASN A 2 19.27 5.42 -28.91
N THR A 3 18.18 6.01 -29.40
CA THR A 3 17.79 7.41 -29.10
C THR A 3 16.55 7.54 -28.20
N ASN A 4 15.89 6.45 -27.80
CA ASN A 4 14.65 6.50 -27.02
C ASN A 4 14.83 6.53 -25.49
N HIS A 5 16.06 6.50 -24.97
CA HIS A 5 16.29 6.47 -23.52
C HIS A 5 16.53 7.85 -22.88
N ALA A 6 16.75 8.91 -23.67
CA ALA A 6 17.15 10.24 -23.17
C ALA A 6 15.97 11.21 -22.93
N LEU A 7 14.80 10.99 -23.54
CA LEU A 7 13.63 11.88 -23.39
C LEU A 7 12.72 11.51 -22.21
N ARG A 8 13.00 10.42 -21.49
CA ARG A 8 12.13 9.94 -20.40
C ARG A 8 12.32 10.68 -19.07
N ASN A 9 13.40 11.46 -18.93
CA ASN A 9 13.81 12.07 -17.66
C ASN A 9 13.64 13.59 -17.59
N ALA A 10 13.17 14.26 -18.65
CA ALA A 10 12.95 15.72 -18.65
C ALA A 10 11.57 16.14 -18.07
N ASN A 11 10.61 15.22 -17.95
CA ASN A 11 9.23 15.52 -17.55
C ASN A 11 8.93 15.23 -16.07
N ALA A 12 9.92 15.38 -15.18
CA ALA A 12 9.72 15.17 -13.73
C ALA A 12 9.13 16.40 -13.01
N THR A 13 9.04 17.54 -13.70
CA THR A 13 8.52 18.81 -13.16
C THR A 13 7.22 19.27 -13.82
N MET A 14 6.81 18.65 -14.93
CA MET A 14 5.62 19.04 -15.67
C MET A 14 4.38 18.31 -15.10
N THR A 15 3.38 19.09 -14.72
CA THR A 15 2.09 18.57 -14.26
C THR A 15 1.29 18.08 -15.46
N GLU A 16 0.95 16.79 -15.47
CA GLU A 16 0.12 16.19 -16.50
C GLU A 16 -1.35 16.35 -16.11
N PHE A 17 -2.19 16.83 -17.03
CA PHE A 17 -3.62 16.97 -16.81
C PHE A 17 -4.35 15.75 -17.35
N TYR A 18 -5.25 15.21 -16.53
CA TYR A 18 -6.12 14.11 -16.93
C TYR A 18 -7.57 14.48 -16.69
N GLN A 19 -8.33 14.56 -17.78
CA GLN A 19 -9.77 14.83 -17.71
C GLN A 19 -10.51 13.53 -17.42
N VAL A 20 -11.20 13.50 -16.29
CA VAL A 20 -12.02 12.35 -15.91
C VAL A 20 -13.33 12.44 -16.70
N PRO A 21 -13.69 11.42 -17.50
CA PRO A 21 -14.98 11.39 -18.18
C PRO A 21 -16.15 11.44 -17.17
N PRO A 22 -17.29 12.08 -17.48
CA PRO A 22 -18.42 12.21 -16.55
C PRO A 22 -19.04 10.87 -16.14
N ASP A 23 -18.99 9.88 -17.02
CA ASP A 23 -19.47 8.51 -16.77
C ASP A 23 -18.39 7.59 -16.15
N ALA A 24 -17.16 8.09 -15.97
CA ALA A 24 -16.08 7.26 -15.48
C ALA A 24 -16.31 6.86 -14.01
N SER A 25 -16.26 5.56 -13.75
CA SER A 25 -16.24 5.03 -12.39
C SER A 25 -14.89 5.26 -11.72
N LEU A 26 -14.86 5.22 -10.38
CA LEU A 26 -13.61 5.30 -9.60
C LEU A 26 -12.54 4.31 -10.08
N GLU A 27 -12.92 3.07 -10.40
CA GLU A 27 -11.98 2.03 -10.82
C GLU A 27 -11.28 2.37 -12.14
N SER A 28 -11.99 3.03 -13.07
CA SER A 28 -11.43 3.52 -14.34
C SER A 28 -10.37 4.59 -14.09
N VAL A 29 -10.67 5.55 -13.21
CA VAL A 29 -9.70 6.60 -12.79
C VAL A 29 -8.50 5.97 -12.08
N ARG A 30 -8.73 5.00 -11.20
CA ARG A 30 -7.67 4.29 -10.47
C ARG A 30 -6.76 3.51 -11.42
N ARG A 31 -7.32 2.89 -12.45
CA ARG A 31 -6.57 2.18 -13.50
C ARG A 31 -5.76 3.16 -14.35
N ALA A 32 -6.34 4.29 -14.75
CA ALA A 32 -5.65 5.34 -15.50
C ALA A 32 -4.44 5.90 -14.72
N VAL A 33 -4.64 6.28 -13.46
CA VAL A 33 -3.55 6.71 -12.56
C VAL A 33 -2.50 5.60 -12.38
N GLY A 34 -2.93 4.33 -12.39
CA GLY A 34 -2.06 3.17 -12.30
C GLY A 34 -1.14 2.95 -13.51
N GLN A 35 -1.48 3.48 -14.68
CA GLN A 35 -0.65 3.37 -15.88
C GLN A 35 0.54 4.33 -15.85
N TRP A 36 0.47 5.39 -15.05
CA TRP A 36 1.51 6.40 -14.97
C TRP A 36 2.47 6.09 -13.82
N ARG A 37 3.73 6.54 -13.91
CA ARG A 37 4.76 6.30 -12.87
C ARG A 37 5.70 7.48 -12.74
N ASN A 38 6.00 7.86 -11.50
CA ASN A 38 6.84 9.03 -11.16
C ASN A 38 6.35 10.31 -11.86
N LYS A 39 5.03 10.52 -11.91
CA LYS A 39 4.39 11.68 -12.55
C LYS A 39 3.57 12.51 -11.56
N ARG A 40 3.43 13.79 -11.87
CA ARG A 40 2.47 14.69 -11.23
C ARG A 40 1.22 14.77 -12.09
N ILE A 41 0.08 14.49 -11.50
CA ILE A 41 -1.18 14.30 -12.20
C ILE A 41 -2.24 15.21 -11.59
N ALA A 42 -2.73 16.17 -12.35
CA ALA A 42 -3.90 16.94 -11.98
C ALA A 42 -5.14 16.30 -12.62
N LEU A 43 -6.01 15.73 -11.79
CA LEU A 43 -7.27 15.11 -12.20
C LEU A 43 -8.34 16.20 -12.28
N GLU A 44 -8.81 16.49 -13.49
CA GLU A 44 -9.97 17.35 -13.69
C GLU A 44 -11.24 16.52 -13.54
N LEU A 45 -12.01 16.83 -12.50
CA LEU A 45 -13.25 16.12 -12.19
C LEU A 45 -14.43 16.88 -12.81
N PRO A 46 -15.37 16.18 -13.47
CA PRO A 46 -16.57 16.80 -13.98
C PRO A 46 -17.44 17.33 -12.84
N GLU A 47 -18.23 18.36 -13.15
CA GLU A 47 -19.19 18.92 -12.19
C GLU A 47 -20.24 17.86 -11.82
N GLY A 48 -20.58 17.75 -10.53
CA GLY A 48 -21.51 16.74 -10.02
C GLY A 48 -20.95 15.31 -9.93
N TRP A 49 -19.66 15.09 -10.19
CA TRP A 49 -19.06 13.76 -10.04
C TRP A 49 -18.75 13.42 -8.58
N LEU A 50 -19.60 12.57 -7.99
CA LEU A 50 -19.61 12.27 -6.56
C LEU A 50 -18.83 11.01 -6.18
N GLU A 51 -18.20 10.33 -7.12
CA GLU A 51 -17.49 9.06 -6.84
C GLU A 51 -16.34 9.22 -5.84
N LEU A 52 -15.73 10.41 -5.76
CA LEU A 52 -14.67 10.76 -4.82
C LEU A 52 -15.15 11.60 -3.62
N ASN A 53 -16.45 11.73 -3.38
CA ASN A 53 -16.97 12.42 -2.20
C ASN A 53 -16.69 11.69 -0.88
N ASN A 54 -16.31 10.41 -0.96
CA ASN A 54 -16.05 9.55 0.18
C ASN A 54 -14.55 9.44 0.45
N VAL A 55 -14.17 9.67 1.71
CA VAL A 55 -12.80 9.58 2.23
C VAL A 55 -12.14 8.23 1.92
N ALA A 56 -12.88 7.12 2.06
CA ALA A 56 -12.36 5.78 1.79
C ALA A 56 -11.98 5.60 0.32
N ARG A 57 -12.81 6.09 -0.59
CA ARG A 57 -12.56 6.04 -2.04
C ARG A 57 -11.38 6.93 -2.43
N MET A 58 -11.31 8.13 -1.84
CA MET A 58 -10.18 9.03 -1.99
C MET A 58 -8.86 8.42 -1.47
N ARG A 59 -8.91 7.72 -0.34
CA ARG A 59 -7.77 7.01 0.26
C ARG A 59 -7.26 5.90 -0.63
N LEU A 60 -8.14 5.17 -1.30
CA LEU A 60 -7.77 4.14 -2.28
C LEU A 60 -7.02 4.77 -3.47
N LEU A 61 -7.52 5.88 -3.99
CA LEU A 61 -6.86 6.62 -5.08
C LEU A 61 -5.48 7.15 -4.65
N GLN A 62 -5.39 7.76 -3.46
CA GLN A 62 -4.15 8.24 -2.86
C GLN A 62 -3.12 7.11 -2.72
N ARG A 63 -3.55 5.94 -2.22
CA ARG A 63 -2.68 4.77 -2.06
C ARG A 63 -2.18 4.25 -3.40
N GLN A 64 -3.05 4.18 -4.42
CA GLN A 64 -2.65 3.80 -5.78
C GLN A 64 -1.57 4.75 -6.32
N ALA A 65 -1.77 6.06 -6.16
CA ALA A 65 -0.80 7.06 -6.57
C ALA A 65 0.55 6.88 -5.83
N GLN A 66 0.53 6.65 -4.52
CA GLN A 66 1.75 6.40 -3.74
C GLN A 66 2.51 5.15 -4.19
N ILE A 67 1.80 4.04 -4.45
CA ILE A 67 2.41 2.79 -4.93
C ILE A 67 3.15 3.03 -6.26
N GLN A 68 2.59 3.85 -7.14
CA GLN A 68 3.20 4.20 -8.43
C GLN A 68 4.16 5.41 -8.36
N LYS A 69 4.42 5.94 -7.16
CA LYS A 69 5.21 7.15 -6.92
C LYS A 69 4.69 8.37 -7.70
N ASN A 70 3.39 8.43 -7.92
CA ASN A 70 2.72 9.56 -8.53
C ASN A 70 2.25 10.55 -7.46
N GLU A 71 2.30 11.84 -7.78
CA GLU A 71 1.65 12.89 -7.01
C GLU A 71 0.33 13.22 -7.71
N ILE A 72 -0.78 13.21 -6.98
CA ILE A 72 -2.10 13.55 -7.54
C ILE A 72 -2.63 14.84 -6.92
N ALA A 73 -3.29 15.65 -7.74
CA ALA A 73 -4.10 16.78 -7.35
C ALA A 73 -5.49 16.66 -7.98
N LEU A 74 -6.49 17.28 -7.36
CA LEU A 74 -7.84 17.33 -7.90
C LEU A 74 -8.19 18.75 -8.32
N ILE A 75 -8.85 18.89 -9.46
CA ILE A 75 -9.49 20.13 -9.89
C ILE A 75 -10.99 19.87 -9.82
N THR A 76 -11.64 20.47 -8.82
CA THR A 76 -13.09 20.33 -8.63
C THR A 76 -13.66 21.50 -7.83
N ARG A 77 -14.87 21.91 -8.21
CA ARG A 77 -15.68 22.88 -7.47
C ARG A 77 -16.56 22.22 -6.41
N GLU A 78 -16.65 20.89 -6.41
CA GLU A 78 -17.56 20.16 -5.54
C GLU A 78 -17.09 20.18 -4.08
N PRO A 79 -17.91 20.67 -3.13
CA PRO A 79 -17.50 20.84 -1.74
C PRO A 79 -17.27 19.51 -1.03
N ALA A 80 -18.11 18.50 -1.28
CA ALA A 80 -17.99 17.19 -0.64
C ALA A 80 -16.66 16.50 -1.00
N THR A 81 -16.32 16.47 -2.28
CA THR A 81 -15.06 15.93 -2.79
C THR A 81 -13.84 16.70 -2.26
N ARG A 82 -13.94 18.02 -2.13
CA ARG A 82 -12.88 18.84 -1.55
C ARG A 82 -12.63 18.52 -0.08
N LEU A 83 -13.67 18.30 0.71
CA LEU A 83 -13.54 17.89 2.11
C LEU A 83 -12.85 16.54 2.22
N ALA A 84 -13.27 15.55 1.42
CA ALA A 84 -12.66 14.22 1.41
C ALA A 84 -11.16 14.27 1.01
N ALA A 85 -10.82 15.06 0.00
CA ALA A 85 -9.44 15.24 -0.45
C ALA A 85 -8.54 15.90 0.60
N LYS A 86 -9.03 16.94 1.28
CA LYS A 86 -8.30 17.59 2.38
C LYS A 86 -8.00 16.62 3.52
N GLN A 87 -8.95 15.75 3.88
CA GLN A 87 -8.77 14.77 4.96
C GLN A 87 -7.70 13.72 4.65
N VAL A 88 -7.52 13.35 3.39
CA VAL A 88 -6.48 12.40 3.00
C VAL A 88 -5.14 13.05 2.64
N GLY A 89 -5.09 14.39 2.54
CA GLY A 89 -3.90 15.15 2.17
C GLY A 89 -3.65 15.28 0.66
N VAL A 90 -4.69 15.16 -0.16
CA VAL A 90 -4.63 15.41 -1.61
C VAL A 90 -4.93 16.90 -1.88
N PRO A 91 -4.04 17.64 -2.58
CA PRO A 91 -4.29 19.04 -2.93
C PRO A 91 -5.47 19.18 -3.88
N VAL A 92 -6.27 20.23 -3.68
CA VAL A 92 -7.47 20.53 -4.46
C VAL A 92 -7.43 21.96 -4.96
N PHE A 93 -7.78 22.14 -6.23
CA PHE A 93 -7.84 23.42 -6.91
C PHE A 93 -9.22 23.66 -7.52
N ASN A 94 -9.55 24.94 -7.74
CA ASN A 94 -10.80 25.33 -8.40
C ASN A 94 -10.68 25.26 -9.93
N HIS A 95 -9.48 25.50 -10.45
CA HIS A 95 -9.22 25.69 -11.88
C HIS A 95 -7.89 25.04 -12.26
N MET A 96 -7.78 24.63 -13.53
CA MET A 96 -6.60 24.00 -14.10
C MET A 96 -5.35 24.86 -13.98
N GLU A 97 -5.49 26.17 -14.20
CA GLU A 97 -4.38 27.14 -14.16
C GLU A 97 -3.69 27.21 -12.79
N GLN A 98 -4.42 26.98 -11.70
CA GLN A 98 -3.84 26.94 -10.35
C GLN A 98 -2.97 25.70 -10.16
N ALA A 99 -3.41 24.55 -10.67
CA ALA A 99 -2.66 23.31 -10.61
C ALA A 99 -1.44 23.29 -11.56
N ALA A 100 -1.46 24.12 -12.62
CA ALA A 100 -0.35 24.27 -13.57
C ALA A 100 0.80 25.10 -12.99
N ASN A 101 0.48 26.21 -12.33
CA ASN A 101 1.45 27.18 -11.84
C ASN A 101 1.99 26.85 -10.43
N ASP A 102 1.24 26.11 -9.63
CA ASP A 102 1.61 25.80 -8.26
C ASP A 102 2.52 24.55 -8.17
N ARG A 103 3.61 24.64 -7.40
CA ARG A 103 4.45 23.49 -7.05
C ARG A 103 3.83 22.73 -5.88
N TRP A 104 2.67 22.15 -6.11
CA TRP A 104 1.99 21.34 -5.10
C TRP A 104 2.66 19.99 -4.92
N ARG A 105 2.50 19.45 -3.72
CA ARG A 105 2.86 18.08 -3.40
C ARG A 105 1.70 17.39 -2.71
N MET A 106 1.43 16.16 -3.12
CA MET A 106 0.49 15.31 -2.39
C MET A 106 1.12 14.96 -1.04
N LYS A 107 0.43 15.26 0.06
CA LYS A 107 0.89 14.90 1.40
C LYS A 107 0.29 13.55 1.79
N PRO A 108 1.09 12.48 1.92
CA PRO A 108 0.90 11.56 3.01
C PRO A 108 1.72 12.03 4.21
N LEU A 109 1.06 12.30 5.33
CA LEU A 109 1.73 12.38 6.64
C LEU A 109 1.67 11.05 7.42
N LEU A 110 1.28 9.96 6.76
CA LEU A 110 1.26 8.64 7.37
C LEU A 110 2.32 7.79 6.70
N PRO A 111 3.19 7.11 7.48
CA PRO A 111 4.11 6.16 6.90
C PRO A 111 3.28 5.17 6.08
N LEU A 112 3.80 4.82 4.90
CA LEU A 112 3.33 3.67 4.16
C LEU A 112 3.25 2.54 5.18
N ILE A 113 2.04 2.13 5.59
CA ILE A 113 1.90 0.96 6.46
C ILE A 113 2.54 -0.15 5.65
N ASP A 114 3.76 -0.52 6.04
CA ASP A 114 4.53 -1.49 5.29
C ASP A 114 3.70 -2.79 5.35
N PRO A 115 3.26 -3.35 4.22
CA PRO A 115 2.42 -4.55 4.24
C PRO A 115 3.14 -5.74 4.90
N ARG A 116 4.48 -5.71 4.99
CA ARG A 116 5.28 -6.70 5.71
C ARG A 116 5.51 -6.31 7.17
N ASN A 117 5.30 -5.04 7.55
CA ASN A 117 5.31 -4.59 8.94
C ASN A 117 4.17 -3.60 9.25
N PRO A 118 2.93 -4.10 9.37
CA PRO A 118 1.76 -3.25 9.57
C PRO A 118 1.74 -2.54 10.93
N ALA A 119 2.56 -2.98 11.89
CA ALA A 119 2.68 -2.40 13.21
C ALA A 119 3.52 -1.11 13.25
N ALA A 120 4.34 -0.84 12.23
CA ALA A 120 5.25 0.30 12.20
C ALA A 120 4.56 1.68 12.18
N GLY A 121 3.27 1.73 11.83
CA GLY A 121 2.46 2.96 11.83
C GLY A 121 1.57 3.13 13.07
N LEU A 122 1.63 2.21 14.03
CA LEU A 122 0.84 2.28 15.26
C LEU A 122 1.66 2.98 16.36
N PRO A 123 1.02 3.77 17.24
CA PRO A 123 1.69 4.27 18.44
C PRO A 123 2.23 3.09 19.25
N GLU A 124 3.37 3.29 19.93
CA GLU A 124 3.95 2.24 20.77
C GLU A 124 2.88 1.70 21.74
N PRO A 125 2.70 0.37 21.82
CA PRO A 125 1.69 -0.18 22.72
C PRO A 125 2.03 0.22 24.16
N PRO A 126 1.02 0.56 24.96
CA PRO A 126 1.23 0.88 26.37
C PRO A 126 1.92 -0.29 27.07
N PRO A 127 2.74 -0.01 28.10
CA PRO A 127 3.67 -0.98 28.67
C PRO A 127 3.00 -2.27 29.16
N TRP A 128 1.78 -2.17 29.70
CA TRP A 128 0.98 -3.30 30.18
C TRP A 128 0.43 -4.21 29.08
N ARG A 129 0.57 -3.85 27.80
CA ARG A 129 0.09 -4.65 26.64
C ARG A 129 1.24 -5.23 25.81
N ARG A 130 2.50 -4.98 26.20
CA ARG A 130 3.69 -5.51 25.49
C ARG A 130 3.80 -7.04 25.62
N GLU A 131 3.46 -7.60 26.77
CA GLU A 131 3.58 -9.04 27.05
C GLU A 131 2.65 -9.90 26.19
N GLU A 132 1.41 -9.44 25.96
CA GLU A 132 0.43 -10.15 25.13
C GLU A 132 0.84 -10.20 23.64
N ILE A 133 1.50 -9.14 23.15
CA ILE A 133 1.98 -9.04 21.77
C ILE A 133 3.20 -9.94 21.57
N VAL A 134 4.13 -9.97 22.53
CA VAL A 134 5.27 -10.90 22.52
C VAL A 134 4.79 -12.35 22.55
N ALA A 135 3.78 -12.67 23.37
CA ALA A 135 3.18 -14.01 23.44
C ALA A 135 2.49 -14.45 22.13
N ARG A 136 1.93 -13.52 21.35
CA ARG A 136 1.36 -13.82 20.01
C ARG A 136 2.45 -13.93 18.94
N GLN A 137 3.53 -13.15 19.02
CA GLN A 137 4.63 -13.23 18.06
C GLN A 137 5.51 -14.47 18.25
N THR A 138 5.52 -15.07 19.43
CA THR A 138 6.22 -16.34 19.71
C THR A 138 5.43 -17.59 19.30
N LEU A 139 4.26 -17.45 18.65
CA LEU A 139 3.56 -18.60 18.08
C LEU A 139 4.45 -19.26 17.02
N PRO A 140 4.83 -20.54 17.19
CA PRO A 140 5.72 -21.22 16.26
C PRO A 140 5.09 -21.23 14.87
N THR A 141 5.84 -20.73 13.88
CA THR A 141 5.42 -20.73 12.47
C THR A 141 5.00 -22.15 12.05
N GLN A 142 3.99 -22.27 11.17
CA GLN A 142 3.46 -23.57 10.74
C GLN A 142 4.54 -24.56 10.26
N ARG A 143 5.68 -24.06 9.75
CA ARG A 143 6.88 -24.85 9.43
C ARG A 143 7.49 -25.55 10.65
N GLN A 144 7.66 -24.84 11.77
CA GLN A 144 8.22 -25.41 13.02
C GLN A 144 7.27 -26.43 13.65
N ALA A 145 5.96 -26.20 13.57
CA ALA A 145 4.97 -27.19 13.99
C ALA A 145 5.02 -28.48 13.15
N ARG A 146 5.30 -28.36 11.85
CA ARG A 146 5.46 -29.51 10.93
C ARG A 146 6.75 -30.28 11.21
N GLN A 147 7.86 -29.58 11.47
CA GLN A 147 9.16 -30.21 11.78
C GLN A 147 9.08 -31.08 13.05
N ARG A 148 8.40 -30.58 14.10
CA ARG A 148 8.24 -31.31 15.36
C ARG A 148 7.45 -32.62 15.21
N ARG A 149 6.45 -32.67 14.32
CA ARG A 149 5.73 -33.92 14.04
C ARG A 149 6.64 -34.95 13.38
N ILE A 150 7.45 -34.53 12.42
CA ILE A 150 8.39 -35.41 11.70
C ILE A 150 9.45 -35.96 12.67
N GLU A 151 10.01 -35.13 13.55
CA GLU A 151 10.98 -35.56 14.56
C GLU A 151 10.38 -36.58 15.53
N SER A 152 9.15 -36.37 16.01
CA SER A 152 8.47 -37.32 16.91
C SER A 152 8.20 -38.67 16.26
N GLU A 153 7.88 -38.72 14.96
CA GLU A 153 7.68 -39.98 14.23
C GLU A 153 9.00 -40.74 14.00
N THR A 154 10.11 -40.03 13.77
CA THR A 154 11.44 -40.67 13.61
C THR A 154 11.97 -41.27 14.91
N ALA A 155 11.59 -40.73 16.08
CA ALA A 155 11.98 -41.27 17.37
C ALA A 155 11.34 -42.65 17.66
N TYR A 156 10.08 -42.85 17.24
CA TYR A 156 9.37 -44.12 17.40
C TYR A 156 9.82 -45.21 16.42
N ARG A 157 10.41 -44.84 15.27
CA ARG A 157 10.88 -45.78 14.24
C ARG A 157 12.34 -46.20 14.40
N LYS A 158 13.05 -45.81 15.45
CA LYS A 158 14.42 -46.27 15.66
C LYS A 158 14.40 -47.78 15.93
N PRO A 159 15.04 -48.61 15.08
CA PRO A 159 15.16 -50.04 15.35
C PRO A 159 15.92 -50.23 16.67
N THR A 160 15.47 -51.20 17.47
CA THR A 160 16.02 -51.52 18.78
C THR A 160 17.55 -51.58 18.72
N PRO A 161 18.27 -50.85 19.58
CA PRO A 161 19.74 -50.89 19.60
C PRO A 161 20.26 -52.33 19.72
N MET A 162 21.32 -52.67 18.99
CA MET A 162 21.91 -54.02 18.97
C MET A 162 22.22 -54.59 20.36
N TRP A 163 22.62 -53.75 21.31
CA TRP A 163 22.92 -54.18 22.68
C TRP A 163 21.68 -54.65 23.46
N MET A 164 20.49 -54.12 23.14
CA MET A 164 19.21 -54.60 23.68
C MET A 164 18.77 -55.93 23.06
N ARG A 165 19.21 -56.25 21.83
CA ARG A 165 18.98 -57.58 21.23
C ARG A 165 19.86 -58.67 21.84
N LEU A 166 21.06 -58.32 22.32
CA LEU A 166 21.97 -59.28 22.96
C LEU A 166 21.55 -59.63 24.40
N ALA A 167 20.87 -58.72 25.11
CA ALA A 167 20.44 -58.96 26.48
C ALA A 167 19.14 -59.81 26.61
N GLY A 168 18.40 -60.02 25.52
CA GLY A 168 17.15 -60.78 25.51
C GLY A 168 17.29 -62.27 25.16
N ASN A 169 18.52 -62.77 25.00
CA ASN A 169 18.80 -64.14 24.58
C ASN A 169 19.78 -64.87 25.52
N LEU A 170 19.69 -64.58 26.82
CA LEU A 170 20.32 -65.30 27.93
C LEU A 170 19.26 -65.68 28.96
#